data_AF-A0A1E3UDW6-F1
#
_entry.id   AF-A0A1E3UDW6-F1
#
_cell.length_a   1.000
_cell.length_b   1.000
_cell.length_c   1.000
_cell.angle_alpha   90.00
_cell.angle_beta   90.00
_cell.angle_gamma   90.00
#
_symmetry.space_group_name_H-M   'P 1'
#
loop_
_entity.id
_entity.type
_entity.pdbx_description
1 polymer ?
#
loop_
_entity_poly.entity_id
_entity_poly.type
_entity_poly.pdbx_seq_one_letter_code
_entity_poly.pdbx_strand_id
1 'polypeptide(L)'
;MNKLISLELKRNSLRSYHTAALISALCLLALLYLFAAMPKLDGTETGLDMFMTYRSLIGITNIIGMVIFAVLSAVMSARFIVEEYAGKRAVLLFSYPVAHRSIISSKIGMVFFYTAAAMFLCGVIVYGIFFATESMLPLCAEPLSAETIVYSLFSLICYSLLAGIMGIIALWFGFGRHSVTVTIVAAVIIAVISCQIMAVTMTSPAASLLFLAAGGIIAVIVIKNLIDQVEKMEV
;
A
#
# COMPACT_ATOMS: atom_id res chain seq x y z
N MET A 1 -15.80 -12.31 15.24
CA MET A 1 -14.73 -11.56 14.54
C MET A 1 -14.84 -10.05 14.78
N ASN A 2 -15.98 -9.40 14.48
CA ASN A 2 -16.13 -7.94 14.60
C ASN A 2 -15.83 -7.36 16.01
N LYS A 3 -16.12 -8.11 17.08
CA LYS A 3 -15.85 -7.66 18.46
C LYS A 3 -14.35 -7.52 18.76
N LEU A 4 -13.52 -8.43 18.23
CA LEU A 4 -12.05 -8.39 18.36
C LEU A 4 -11.47 -7.18 17.62
N ILE A 5 -11.93 -6.94 16.39
CA ILE A 5 -11.51 -5.77 15.59
C ILE A 5 -11.89 -4.46 16.31
N SER A 6 -13.08 -4.39 16.91
CA SER A 6 -13.50 -3.19 17.67
C SER A 6 -12.64 -2.93 18.91
N LEU A 7 -12.16 -3.99 19.57
CA LEU A 7 -11.30 -3.89 20.75
C LEU A 7 -9.89 -3.45 20.36
N GLU A 8 -9.36 -3.95 19.24
CA GLU A 8 -8.08 -3.50 18.65
C GLU A 8 -8.14 -2.02 18.27
N LEU A 9 -9.21 -1.58 17.59
CA LEU A 9 -9.43 -0.18 17.22
C LEU A 9 -9.55 0.74 18.44
N LYS A 10 -10.09 0.23 19.56
CA LYS A 10 -10.25 1.00 20.80
C LYS A 10 -8.95 1.04 21.61
N ARG A 11 -8.12 0.01 21.50
CA ARG A 11 -6.83 -0.10 22.20
C ARG A 11 -5.73 0.69 21.51
N ASN A 12 -5.74 0.80 20.18
CA ASN A 12 -4.80 1.65 19.47
C ASN A 12 -5.49 2.78 18.70
N SER A 13 -5.12 4.01 19.03
CA SER A 13 -5.68 5.18 18.35
C SER A 13 -5.24 5.20 16.89
N LEU A 14 -6.17 4.96 15.97
CA LEU A 14 -5.91 5.08 14.52
C LEU A 14 -5.64 6.51 14.07
N ARG A 15 -5.78 7.51 14.96
CA ARG A 15 -5.62 8.94 14.64
C ARG A 15 -4.29 9.24 13.94
N SER A 16 -3.19 8.71 14.44
CA SER A 16 -1.85 8.93 13.85
C SER A 16 -1.74 8.38 12.42
N TYR A 17 -2.44 7.28 12.12
CA TYR A 17 -2.45 6.70 10.77
C TYR A 17 -3.33 7.49 9.81
N HIS A 18 -4.44 8.07 10.28
CA HIS A 18 -5.27 8.96 9.47
C HIS A 18 -4.53 10.26 9.14
N THR A 19 -3.81 10.84 10.12
CA THR A 19 -2.97 12.02 9.86
C THR A 19 -1.83 11.71 8.89
N ALA A 20 -1.21 10.53 9.00
CA ALA A 20 -0.18 10.09 8.05
C ALA A 20 -0.74 9.91 6.63
N ALA A 21 -1.93 9.32 6.49
CA ALA A 21 -2.62 9.18 5.21
C ALA A 21 -3.01 10.54 4.60
N LEU A 22 -3.41 11.51 5.42
CA LEU A 22 -3.73 12.86 4.95
C LEU A 22 -2.48 13.59 4.44
N ILE A 23 -1.37 13.48 5.17
CA ILE A 23 -0.08 14.05 4.75
C ILE A 23 0.42 13.39 3.47
N SER A 24 0.28 12.06 3.34
CA SER A 24 0.68 11.36 2.11
C SER A 24 -0.18 11.75 0.91
N ALA A 25 -1.49 11.97 1.10
CA ALA A 25 -2.36 12.49 0.05
C ALA A 25 -1.91 13.88 -0.46
N LEU A 26 -1.60 14.80 0.45
CA LEU A 26 -1.08 16.13 0.10
C LEU A 26 0.26 16.04 -0.64
N CYS A 27 1.15 15.16 -0.18
CA CYS A 27 2.45 14.94 -0.81
C CYS A 27 2.30 14.36 -2.24
N LEU A 28 1.44 13.35 -2.41
CA LEU A 28 1.14 12.75 -3.72
C LEU A 28 0.54 13.77 -4.68
N LEU A 29 -0.37 14.62 -4.19
CA LEU A 29 -0.96 15.69 -4.98
C LEU A 29 0.09 16.71 -5.42
N ALA A 30 0.94 17.19 -4.50
CA ALA A 30 2.01 18.14 -4.83
C ALA A 30 2.96 17.56 -5.89
N LEU A 31 3.31 16.28 -5.75
CA LEU A 31 4.21 15.58 -6.66
C LEU A 31 3.57 15.30 -8.03
N LEU A 32 2.26 15.03 -8.07
CA LEU A 32 1.48 14.93 -9.30
C LEU A 32 1.52 16.24 -10.11
N TYR A 33 1.26 17.37 -9.45
CA TYR A 33 1.32 18.68 -10.10
C TYR A 33 2.74 19.05 -10.53
N LEU A 34 3.76 18.68 -9.75
CA LEU A 34 5.16 18.87 -10.14
C LEU A 34 5.46 18.14 -11.46
N PHE A 35 5.06 16.88 -11.58
CA PHE A 35 5.24 16.11 -12.82
C PHE A 35 4.40 16.61 -13.99
N ALA A 36 3.19 17.12 -13.73
CA ALA A 36 2.37 17.75 -14.77
C ALA A 36 2.96 19.09 -15.25
N ALA A 37 3.70 19.80 -14.40
CA ALA A 37 4.32 21.09 -14.73
C ALA A 37 5.69 20.96 -15.42
N MET A 38 6.43 19.87 -15.18
CA MET A 38 7.78 19.65 -15.74
C MET A 38 7.86 19.87 -17.26
N PRO A 39 6.95 19.32 -18.10
CA PRO A 39 7.04 19.51 -19.55
C PRO A 39 6.84 20.95 -20.03
N LYS A 40 6.25 21.83 -19.20
CA LYS A 40 6.04 23.24 -19.53
C LYS A 40 7.26 24.12 -19.22
N LEU A 41 8.23 23.61 -18.46
CA LEU A 41 9.43 24.35 -18.04
C LEU A 41 10.62 24.11 -18.98
N ASP A 42 10.80 22.89 -19.49
CA ASP A 42 11.92 22.52 -20.39
C ASP A 42 11.40 21.81 -21.66
N GLY A 43 10.93 22.57 -22.66
CA GLY A 43 10.31 22.01 -23.88
C GLY A 43 11.25 21.33 -24.89
N THR A 44 12.51 21.02 -24.54
CA THR A 44 13.57 20.66 -25.51
C THR A 44 14.17 19.27 -25.34
N GLU A 45 13.80 18.51 -24.31
CA GLU A 45 14.38 17.17 -24.06
C GLU A 45 13.39 16.04 -24.39
N THR A 46 13.82 15.12 -25.27
CA THR A 46 13.09 13.93 -25.73
C THR A 46 12.74 12.92 -24.62
N GLY A 47 13.18 13.14 -23.38
CA GLY A 47 12.81 12.35 -22.20
C GLY A 47 11.49 12.77 -21.53
N LEU A 48 10.92 13.92 -21.90
CA LEU A 48 9.70 14.46 -21.27
C LEU A 48 8.40 13.93 -21.87
N ASP A 49 8.45 13.21 -22.99
CA ASP A 49 7.27 12.59 -23.63
C ASP A 49 6.56 11.60 -22.68
N MET A 50 7.30 10.97 -21.75
CA MET A 50 6.72 10.12 -20.72
C MET A 50 5.82 10.88 -19.73
N PHE A 51 6.00 12.18 -19.54
CA PHE A 51 5.18 13.01 -18.66
C PHE A 51 4.04 13.72 -19.40
N MET A 52 4.04 13.67 -20.73
CA MET A 52 2.99 14.27 -21.57
C MET A 52 1.74 13.39 -21.68
N THR A 53 1.85 12.09 -21.37
CA THR A 53 0.74 11.14 -21.46
C THR A 53 0.09 10.92 -20.08
N TYR A 54 -1.24 11.06 -19.98
CA TYR A 54 -1.98 10.84 -18.74
C TYR A 54 -1.71 9.46 -18.12
N ARG A 55 -1.59 8.44 -18.95
CA ARG A 55 -1.39 7.05 -18.53
C ARG A 55 -0.10 6.86 -17.72
N SER A 56 0.97 7.50 -18.15
CA SER A 56 2.27 7.44 -17.50
C SER A 56 2.30 8.26 -16.22
N LEU A 57 1.68 9.44 -16.23
CA LEU A 57 1.58 10.31 -15.06
C LEU A 57 0.75 9.67 -13.93
N ILE A 58 -0.37 9.03 -14.28
CA ILE A 58 -1.18 8.19 -13.38
C ILE A 58 -0.36 7.00 -12.87
N GLY A 59 0.37 6.31 -13.77
CA GLY A 59 1.20 5.16 -13.43
C GLY A 59 2.29 5.48 -12.41
N ILE A 60 3.06 6.54 -12.63
CA ILE A 60 4.11 6.99 -11.71
C ILE A 60 3.51 7.37 -10.35
N THR A 61 2.39 8.08 -10.34
CA THR A 61 1.69 8.46 -9.10
C THR A 61 1.23 7.24 -8.32
N ASN A 62 0.68 6.24 -9.02
CA ASN A 62 0.26 4.97 -8.41
C ASN A 62 1.43 4.18 -7.83
N ILE A 63 2.58 4.15 -8.50
CA ILE A 63 3.80 3.49 -8.01
C ILE A 63 4.29 4.16 -6.72
N ILE A 64 4.34 5.49 -6.68
CA ILE A 64 4.78 6.24 -5.50
C ILE A 64 3.78 6.06 -4.36
N GLY A 65 2.49 6.12 -4.64
CA GLY A 65 1.42 5.81 -3.69
C GLY A 65 1.59 4.41 -3.11
N MET A 66 1.83 3.41 -3.96
CA MET A 66 2.04 2.02 -3.55
C MET A 66 3.21 1.91 -2.56
N VAL A 67 4.35 2.57 -2.82
CA VAL A 67 5.51 2.56 -1.92
C VAL A 67 5.18 3.17 -0.56
N ILE A 68 4.55 4.35 -0.54
CA ILE A 68 4.22 5.06 0.71
C ILE A 68 3.25 4.21 1.55
N PHE A 69 2.19 3.69 0.94
CA PHE A 69 1.18 2.90 1.65
C PHE A 69 1.67 1.48 2.00
N ALA A 70 2.61 0.90 1.24
CA ALA A 70 3.27 -0.36 1.63
C ALA A 70 4.12 -0.17 2.90
N VAL A 71 4.87 0.93 3.01
CA VAL A 71 5.63 1.26 4.22
C VAL A 71 4.69 1.54 5.40
N LEU A 72 3.59 2.28 5.17
CA LEU A 72 2.56 2.51 6.20
C LEU A 72 1.95 1.18 6.69
N SER A 73 1.67 0.27 5.76
CA SER A 73 1.17 -1.07 6.07
C SER A 73 2.16 -1.85 6.93
N ALA A 74 3.45 -1.79 6.61
CA ALA A 74 4.47 -2.48 7.39
C ALA A 74 4.61 -1.89 8.81
N VAL A 75 4.56 -0.56 8.97
CA VAL A 75 4.60 0.09 10.28
C VAL A 75 3.38 -0.33 11.13
N MET A 76 2.19 -0.39 10.52
CA MET A 76 0.96 -0.84 11.18
C MET A 76 1.04 -2.32 11.58
N SER A 77 1.49 -3.19 10.66
CA SER A 77 1.72 -4.62 10.92
C SER A 77 2.75 -4.85 12.03
N ALA A 78 3.84 -4.07 12.04
CA ALA A 78 4.89 -4.18 13.03
C ALA A 78 4.40 -3.84 14.44
N ARG A 79 3.60 -2.77 14.57
CA ARG A 79 3.02 -2.34 15.85
C ARG A 79 1.94 -3.27 16.36
N PHE A 80 1.08 -3.78 15.48
CA PHE A 80 -0.09 -4.59 15.88
C PHE A 80 0.17 -6.07 16.04
N ILE A 81 1.17 -6.58 15.35
CA ILE A 81 1.46 -8.00 15.31
C ILE A 81 2.83 -8.20 15.98
N VAL A 82 3.91 -7.68 15.38
CA VAL A 82 5.26 -8.00 15.87
C VAL A 82 5.51 -7.54 17.31
N GLU A 83 5.03 -6.37 17.72
CA GLU A 83 5.20 -5.86 19.09
C GLU A 83 4.41 -6.67 20.15
N GLU A 84 3.33 -7.34 19.75
CA GLU A 84 2.53 -8.17 20.67
C GLU A 84 3.07 -9.60 20.82
N TYR A 85 3.61 -10.16 19.74
CA TYR A 85 4.23 -11.48 19.74
C TYR A 85 5.73 -11.44 20.11
N ALA A 86 6.23 -10.29 20.61
CA ALA A 86 7.60 -10.14 21.09
C ALA A 86 7.67 -10.03 22.63
N GLY A 87 8.58 -10.79 23.24
CA GLY A 87 8.96 -10.66 24.66
C GLY A 87 7.82 -10.96 25.65
N LYS A 88 7.71 -10.14 26.70
CA LYS A 88 6.80 -10.37 27.86
C LYS A 88 5.31 -10.28 27.50
N ARG A 89 4.96 -9.66 26.37
CA ARG A 89 3.57 -9.52 25.90
C ARG A 89 3.05 -10.79 25.23
N ALA A 90 3.93 -11.61 24.66
CA ALA A 90 3.56 -12.90 24.09
C ALA A 90 2.94 -13.84 25.15
N VAL A 91 3.50 -13.84 26.37
CA VAL A 91 3.01 -14.65 27.50
C VAL A 91 1.58 -14.26 27.91
N LEU A 92 1.26 -12.96 27.88
CA LEU A 92 -0.09 -12.46 28.17
C LEU A 92 -1.08 -12.82 27.07
N LEU A 93 -0.63 -12.83 25.81
CA LEU A 93 -1.45 -13.22 24.67
C LEU A 93 -1.81 -14.71 24.73
N PHE A 94 -0.83 -15.58 25.02
CA PHE A 94 -1.05 -17.03 25.13
C PHE A 94 -1.83 -17.46 26.37
N SER A 95 -1.96 -16.58 27.38
CA SER A 95 -2.83 -16.80 28.53
C SER A 95 -4.31 -16.59 28.21
N TYR A 96 -4.64 -16.09 27.01
CA TYR A 96 -6.01 -15.76 26.63
C TYR A 96 -6.75 -17.00 26.08
N PRO A 97 -7.95 -17.34 26.58
CA PRO A 97 -8.68 -18.55 26.18
C PRO A 97 -9.43 -18.37 24.85
N VAL A 98 -8.75 -17.90 23.80
CA VAL A 98 -9.30 -17.70 22.45
C VAL A 98 -8.34 -18.25 21.41
N ALA A 99 -8.86 -18.94 20.38
CA ALA A 99 -8.05 -19.54 19.32
C ALA A 99 -7.13 -18.50 18.63
N HIS A 100 -5.82 -18.61 18.83
CA HIS A 100 -4.82 -17.63 18.39
C HIS A 100 -4.70 -17.51 16.87
N ARG A 101 -4.99 -18.60 16.13
CA ARG A 101 -5.11 -18.60 14.66
C ARG A 101 -6.16 -17.59 14.14
N SER A 102 -7.27 -17.45 14.84
CA SER A 102 -8.33 -16.50 14.46
C SER A 102 -7.95 -15.05 14.78
N ILE A 103 -7.10 -14.84 15.78
CA ILE A 103 -6.64 -13.50 16.20
C ILE A 103 -5.62 -12.96 15.19
N ILE A 104 -4.59 -13.74 14.85
CA ILE A 104 -3.56 -13.28 13.90
C ILE A 104 -4.15 -13.05 12.50
N SER A 105 -5.02 -13.94 12.02
CA SER A 105 -5.68 -13.77 10.72
C SER A 105 -6.57 -12.52 10.69
N SER A 106 -7.31 -12.24 11.76
CA SER A 106 -8.12 -11.03 11.87
C SER A 106 -7.27 -9.75 11.89
N LYS A 107 -6.10 -9.77 12.53
CA LYS A 107 -5.18 -8.62 12.57
C LYS A 107 -4.56 -8.35 11.19
N ILE A 108 -4.07 -9.39 10.52
CA ILE A 108 -3.51 -9.26 9.17
C ILE A 108 -4.57 -8.71 8.21
N GLY A 109 -5.80 -9.26 8.26
CA GLY A 109 -6.92 -8.77 7.47
C GLY A 109 -7.23 -7.30 7.75
N MET A 110 -7.30 -6.89 9.02
CA MET A 110 -7.55 -5.50 9.41
C MET A 110 -6.50 -4.54 8.83
N VAL A 111 -5.21 -4.89 8.92
CA VAL A 111 -4.13 -4.05 8.38
C VAL A 111 -4.23 -3.96 6.86
N PHE A 112 -4.43 -5.09 6.18
CA PHE A 112 -4.56 -5.16 4.73
C PHE A 112 -5.73 -4.31 4.20
N PHE A 113 -6.93 -4.47 4.76
CA PHE A 113 -8.09 -3.71 4.33
C PHE A 113 -7.94 -2.22 4.64
N TYR A 114 -7.37 -1.87 5.79
CA TYR A 114 -7.13 -0.48 6.13
C TYR A 114 -6.16 0.19 5.15
N THR A 115 -5.05 -0.47 4.79
CA THR A 115 -4.03 0.12 3.91
C THR A 115 -4.51 0.22 2.48
N ALA A 116 -5.17 -0.82 1.96
CA ALA A 116 -5.79 -0.79 0.63
C ALA A 116 -6.88 0.30 0.54
N ALA A 117 -7.78 0.38 1.53
CA ALA A 117 -8.82 1.41 1.55
C ALA A 117 -8.24 2.82 1.69
N ALA A 118 -7.23 3.03 2.55
CA ALA A 118 -6.59 4.32 2.72
C ALA A 118 -5.90 4.80 1.43
N MET A 119 -5.18 3.90 0.74
CA MET A 119 -4.55 4.21 -0.54
C MET A 119 -5.60 4.52 -1.62
N PHE A 120 -6.65 3.72 -1.70
CA PHE A 120 -7.73 3.92 -2.67
C PHE A 120 -8.43 5.28 -2.44
N LEU A 121 -8.81 5.60 -1.21
CA LEU A 121 -9.43 6.89 -0.89
C LEU A 121 -8.50 8.07 -1.18
N CYS A 122 -7.22 7.97 -0.83
CA CYS A 122 -6.26 9.02 -1.15
C CYS A 122 -6.10 9.20 -2.66
N GLY A 123 -5.98 8.11 -3.41
CA GLY A 123 -5.87 8.16 -4.87
C GLY A 123 -7.10 8.75 -5.54
N VAL A 124 -8.31 8.40 -5.09
CA VAL A 124 -9.56 8.98 -5.61
C VAL A 124 -9.63 10.48 -5.34
N ILE A 125 -9.22 10.96 -4.16
CA ILE A 125 -9.18 12.38 -3.84
C ILE A 125 -8.16 13.11 -4.72
N VAL A 126 -6.94 12.58 -4.83
CA VAL A 126 -5.86 13.16 -5.65
C VAL A 126 -6.26 13.24 -7.12
N TYR A 127 -6.78 12.15 -7.69
CA TYR A 127 -7.24 12.14 -9.09
C TYR A 127 -8.49 13.00 -9.30
N GLY A 128 -9.40 13.06 -8.34
CA GLY A 128 -10.57 13.94 -8.40
C GLY A 128 -10.19 15.40 -8.50
N ILE A 129 -9.22 15.86 -7.68
CA ILE A 129 -8.72 17.25 -7.72
C ILE A 129 -7.97 17.51 -9.04
N PHE A 130 -7.17 16.55 -9.51
CA PHE A 130 -6.44 16.66 -10.77
C PHE A 130 -7.39 16.80 -11.97
N PHE A 131 -8.37 15.91 -12.11
CA PHE A 131 -9.35 15.97 -13.21
C PHE A 131 -10.24 17.21 -13.13
N ALA A 132 -10.59 17.69 -11.93
CA ALA A 132 -11.30 18.95 -11.76
C ALA A 132 -10.46 20.14 -12.25
N THR A 133 -9.15 20.13 -12.01
CA THR A 133 -8.25 21.20 -12.44
C THR A 133 -8.03 21.19 -13.95
N GLU A 134 -7.91 20.01 -14.57
CA GLU A 134 -7.82 19.87 -16.03
C GLU A 134 -9.02 20.49 -16.76
N SER A 135 -10.22 20.43 -16.17
CA SER A 135 -11.41 21.06 -16.76
C SER A 135 -11.32 22.60 -16.84
N MET A 136 -10.51 23.22 -15.98
CA MET A 136 -10.31 24.67 -15.91
C MET A 136 -9.03 25.13 -16.63
N LEU A 137 -7.97 24.33 -16.55
CA LEU A 137 -6.65 24.60 -17.13
C LEU A 137 -6.10 23.30 -17.76
N PRO A 138 -6.23 23.10 -19.09
CA PRO A 138 -5.67 21.91 -19.72
C PRO A 138 -4.14 21.92 -19.57
N LEU A 139 -3.62 21.04 -18.72
CA LEU A 139 -2.18 20.90 -18.49
C LEU A 139 -1.56 19.85 -19.41
N CYS A 140 -2.34 18.84 -19.83
CA CYS A 140 -1.95 17.83 -20.79
C CYS A 140 -2.53 18.10 -22.20
N ALA A 141 -1.82 17.65 -23.23
CA ALA A 141 -2.14 17.91 -24.64
C ALA A 141 -3.29 17.02 -25.20
N GLU A 142 -3.65 15.93 -24.52
CA GLU A 142 -4.71 15.02 -24.93
C GLU A 142 -6.09 15.39 -24.32
N PRO A 143 -7.20 15.17 -25.05
CA PRO A 143 -8.53 15.33 -24.49
C PRO A 143 -8.80 14.27 -23.42
N LEU A 144 -9.43 14.68 -22.33
CA LEU A 144 -9.76 13.83 -21.20
C LEU A 144 -10.84 12.81 -21.62
N SER A 145 -10.42 11.61 -22.01
CA SER A 145 -11.32 10.53 -22.44
C SER A 145 -11.85 9.74 -21.24
N ALA A 146 -13.11 9.27 -21.33
CA ALA A 146 -13.73 8.40 -20.34
C ALA A 146 -12.92 7.11 -20.12
N GLU A 147 -12.20 6.64 -21.13
CA GLU A 147 -11.32 5.46 -21.05
C GLU A 147 -10.15 5.67 -20.08
N THR A 148 -9.59 6.88 -20.04
CA THR A 148 -8.47 7.23 -19.14
C THR A 148 -8.91 7.24 -17.68
N ILE A 149 -10.15 7.68 -17.40
CA ILE A 149 -10.75 7.66 -16.06
C ILE A 149 -11.00 6.21 -15.61
N VAL A 150 -11.55 5.37 -16.47
CA VAL A 150 -11.77 3.95 -16.14
C VAL A 150 -10.44 3.24 -15.91
N TYR A 151 -9.43 3.51 -16.74
CA TYR A 151 -8.08 2.98 -16.56
C TYR A 151 -7.45 3.43 -15.24
N SER A 152 -7.59 4.70 -14.87
CA SER A 152 -7.00 5.25 -13.63
C SER A 152 -7.60 4.60 -12.39
N LEU A 153 -8.92 4.42 -12.36
CA LEU A 153 -9.63 3.73 -11.28
C LEU A 153 -9.22 2.26 -11.19
N PHE A 154 -9.17 1.56 -12.33
CA PHE A 154 -8.77 0.15 -12.35
C PHE A 154 -7.32 -0.04 -11.88
N SER A 155 -6.42 0.79 -12.40
CA SER A 155 -5.01 0.81 -11.98
C SER A 155 -4.90 1.08 -10.49
N LEU A 156 -5.59 2.10 -9.97
CA LEU A 156 -5.56 2.45 -8.55
C LEU A 156 -5.99 1.29 -7.65
N ILE A 157 -7.03 0.54 -8.03
CA ILE A 157 -7.46 -0.66 -7.29
C ILE A 157 -6.32 -1.69 -7.26
N CYS A 158 -5.71 -2.02 -8.40
CA CYS A 158 -4.62 -2.97 -8.48
C CYS A 158 -3.41 -2.57 -7.61
N TYR A 159 -2.97 -1.31 -7.71
CA TYR A 159 -1.84 -0.81 -6.93
C TYR A 159 -2.15 -0.72 -5.44
N SER A 160 -3.39 -0.42 -5.04
CA SER A 160 -3.82 -0.42 -3.64
C SER A 160 -3.76 -1.80 -2.99
N LEU A 161 -4.18 -2.84 -3.73
CA LEU A 161 -4.11 -4.23 -3.27
C LEU A 161 -2.66 -4.70 -3.18
N LEU A 162 -1.83 -4.33 -4.15
CA LEU A 162 -0.39 -4.60 -4.14
C LEU A 162 0.29 -3.98 -2.91
N ALA A 163 -0.01 -2.72 -2.57
CA ALA A 163 0.56 -2.07 -1.39
C ALA A 163 0.28 -2.87 -0.10
N GLY A 164 -0.95 -3.37 0.07
CA GLY A 164 -1.32 -4.24 1.18
C GLY A 164 -0.58 -5.58 1.17
N ILE A 165 -0.48 -6.24 0.01
CA ILE A 165 0.26 -7.50 -0.17
C ILE A 165 1.72 -7.34 0.25
N MET A 166 2.37 -6.25 -0.17
CA MET A 166 3.77 -5.99 0.17
C MET A 166 3.97 -5.77 1.68
N GLY A 167 3.01 -5.13 2.34
CA GLY A 167 2.99 -5.01 3.79
C GLY A 167 2.89 -6.37 4.52
N ILE A 168 2.16 -7.34 3.96
CA ILE A 168 2.05 -8.70 4.49
C ILE A 168 3.36 -9.46 4.31
N ILE A 169 4.03 -9.34 3.15
CA ILE A 169 5.31 -9.98 2.90
C ILE A 169 6.38 -9.41 3.84
N ALA A 170 6.39 -8.09 4.06
CA ALA A 170 7.31 -7.45 5.01
C ALA A 170 7.08 -7.91 6.46
N LEU A 171 5.81 -8.14 6.85
CA LEU A 171 5.46 -8.68 8.16
C LEU A 171 6.12 -10.06 8.39
N TRP A 172 6.14 -10.94 7.39
CA TRP A 172 6.74 -12.27 7.51
C TRP A 172 8.20 -12.22 7.98
N PHE A 173 9.00 -11.35 7.35
CA PHE A 173 10.41 -11.20 7.69
C PHE A 173 10.63 -10.69 9.12
N GLY A 174 9.87 -9.68 9.53
CA GLY A 174 10.07 -9.11 10.87
C GLY A 174 9.40 -9.92 11.99
N PHE A 175 8.37 -10.71 11.68
CA PHE A 175 7.80 -11.69 12.61
C PHE A 175 8.84 -12.77 12.95
N GLY A 176 9.52 -13.33 11.95
CA GLY A 176 10.57 -14.34 12.17
C GLY A 176 11.79 -13.87 12.97
N ARG A 177 11.97 -12.54 13.13
CA ARG A 177 13.04 -11.94 13.94
C ARG A 177 12.52 -11.23 15.20
N HIS A 178 11.22 -11.33 15.49
CA HIS A 178 10.54 -10.63 16.59
C HIS A 178 10.92 -9.13 16.70
N SER A 179 11.10 -8.45 15.57
CA SER A 179 11.65 -7.10 15.54
C SER A 179 10.88 -6.15 14.63
N VAL A 180 10.40 -5.06 15.23
CA VAL A 180 9.71 -3.94 14.56
C VAL A 180 10.62 -3.25 13.54
N THR A 181 11.91 -3.13 13.86
CA THR A 181 12.87 -2.49 12.93
C THR A 181 13.06 -3.35 11.68
N VAL A 182 13.13 -4.67 11.83
CA VAL A 182 13.30 -5.60 10.70
C VAL A 182 12.09 -5.57 9.77
N THR A 183 10.86 -5.49 10.29
CA THR A 183 9.66 -5.34 9.44
C THR A 183 9.71 -4.08 8.57
N ILE A 184 10.14 -2.95 9.13
CA ILE A 184 10.14 -1.67 8.40
C ILE A 184 11.22 -1.68 7.33
N VAL A 185 12.43 -2.14 7.66
CA VAL A 185 13.54 -2.23 6.70
C VAL A 185 13.20 -3.20 5.56
N ALA A 186 12.61 -4.36 5.88
CA ALA A 186 12.17 -5.31 4.87
C ALA A 186 11.13 -4.69 3.92
N ALA A 187 10.17 -3.92 4.45
CA ALA A 187 9.17 -3.24 3.65
C ALA A 187 9.77 -2.25 2.66
N VAL A 188 10.78 -1.47 3.07
CA VAL A 188 11.46 -0.54 2.19
C VAL A 188 12.17 -1.28 1.06
N ILE A 189 12.90 -2.36 1.36
CA ILE A 189 13.60 -3.16 0.33
C ILE A 189 12.59 -3.76 -0.67
N ILE A 190 11.52 -4.35 -0.16
CA ILE A 190 10.45 -4.94 -0.96
C ILE A 190 9.77 -3.87 -1.83
N ALA A 191 9.51 -2.69 -1.27
CA ALA A 191 8.90 -1.58 -1.99
C ALA A 191 9.80 -1.08 -3.13
N VAL A 192 11.11 -0.94 -2.91
CA VAL A 192 12.08 -0.54 -3.96
C VAL A 192 12.10 -1.55 -5.10
N ILE A 193 12.20 -2.84 -4.80
CA ILE A 193 12.21 -3.90 -5.83
C ILE A 193 10.89 -3.86 -6.62
N SER A 194 9.77 -3.72 -5.92
CA SER A 194 8.44 -3.67 -6.55
C SER A 194 8.24 -2.43 -7.42
N CYS A 195 8.79 -1.30 -7.01
CA CYS A 195 8.78 -0.05 -7.77
C CYS A 195 9.47 -0.26 -9.13
N GLN A 196 10.62 -0.92 -9.15
CA GLN A 196 11.33 -1.21 -10.40
C GLN A 196 10.53 -2.13 -11.33
N ILE A 197 9.93 -3.20 -10.80
CA ILE A 197 9.11 -4.13 -11.60
C ILE A 197 7.87 -3.40 -12.16
N MET A 198 7.24 -2.55 -11.35
CA MET A 198 6.05 -1.78 -11.76
C MET A 198 6.39 -0.67 -12.77
N ALA A 199 7.57 -0.05 -12.66
CA ALA A 199 8.02 0.94 -13.63
C ALA A 199 8.20 0.32 -15.03
N VAL A 200 8.78 -0.89 -15.11
CA VAL A 200 8.97 -1.61 -16.38
C VAL A 200 7.63 -2.05 -17.01
N THR A 201 6.63 -2.36 -16.19
CA THR A 201 5.34 -2.92 -16.63
C THR A 201 4.23 -1.87 -16.81
N MET A 202 4.53 -0.59 -16.54
CA MET A 202 3.58 0.53 -16.48
C MET A 202 2.74 0.73 -17.75
N THR A 203 3.27 0.32 -18.91
CA THR A 203 2.60 0.45 -20.22
C THR A 203 1.54 -0.63 -20.47
N SER A 204 1.51 -1.72 -19.69
CA SER A 204 0.64 -2.87 -19.96
C SER A 204 -0.28 -3.23 -18.75
N PRO A 205 -1.61 -3.08 -18.86
CA PRO A 205 -2.53 -3.42 -17.76
C PRO A 205 -2.56 -4.92 -17.43
N ALA A 206 -2.26 -5.78 -18.41
CA ALA A 206 -2.17 -7.21 -18.18
C ALA A 206 -1.01 -7.57 -17.24
N ALA A 207 0.12 -6.88 -17.35
CA ALA A 207 1.28 -7.17 -16.52
C ALA A 207 1.08 -6.77 -15.05
N SER A 208 0.40 -5.65 -14.78
CA SER A 208 0.07 -5.25 -13.41
C SER A 208 -0.90 -6.24 -12.75
N LEU A 209 -1.84 -6.82 -13.51
CA LEU A 209 -2.72 -7.89 -13.04
C LEU A 209 -1.96 -9.20 -12.76
N LEU A 210 -1.04 -9.59 -13.63
CA LEU A 210 -0.19 -10.78 -13.40
C LEU A 210 0.65 -10.60 -12.13
N PHE A 211 1.20 -9.41 -11.91
CA PHE A 211 1.96 -9.13 -10.70
C PHE A 211 1.08 -9.13 -9.45
N LEU A 212 -0.14 -8.61 -9.53
CA LEU A 212 -1.13 -8.70 -8.46
C LEU A 212 -1.50 -10.16 -8.15
N ALA A 213 -1.73 -10.98 -9.17
CA ALA A 213 -2.03 -12.40 -9.00
C ALA A 213 -0.85 -13.15 -8.34
N ALA A 214 0.37 -12.94 -8.83
CA ALA A 214 1.58 -13.52 -8.25
C ALA A 214 1.79 -13.08 -6.80
N GLY A 215 1.67 -11.79 -6.52
CA GLY A 215 1.76 -11.22 -5.17
C GLY A 215 0.68 -11.78 -4.24
N GLY A 216 -0.55 -11.96 -4.73
CA GLY A 216 -1.66 -12.54 -3.99
C GLY A 216 -1.40 -14.00 -3.58
N ILE A 217 -0.86 -14.81 -4.49
CA ILE A 217 -0.47 -16.21 -4.19
C ILE A 217 0.60 -16.24 -3.10
N ILE A 218 1.63 -15.39 -3.23
CA ILE A 218 2.71 -15.28 -2.23
C ILE A 218 2.14 -14.85 -0.88
N ALA A 219 1.24 -13.86 -0.85
CA ALA A 219 0.59 -13.41 0.39
C ALA A 219 -0.18 -14.54 1.08
N VAL A 220 -0.91 -15.36 0.33
CA VAL A 220 -1.64 -16.52 0.91
C VAL A 220 -0.68 -17.54 1.52
N ILE A 221 0.44 -17.83 0.84
CA ILE A 221 1.48 -18.73 1.36
C ILE A 221 2.10 -18.16 2.64
N VAL A 222 2.42 -16.86 2.63
CA VAL A 222 2.98 -16.13 3.77
C VAL A 222 2.02 -16.15 4.97
N ILE A 223 0.72 -15.90 4.75
CA ILE A 223 -0.28 -15.93 5.82
C ILE A 223 -0.37 -17.33 6.44
N LYS A 224 -0.37 -18.40 5.63
CA LYS A 224 -0.37 -19.78 6.13
C LYS A 224 0.87 -20.05 6.98
N ASN A 225 2.05 -19.69 6.49
CA ASN A 225 3.31 -19.88 7.23
C ASN A 225 3.34 -19.10 8.55
N LEU A 226 2.81 -17.87 8.56
CA LEU A 226 2.67 -17.07 9.79
C LEU A 226 1.75 -17.73 10.82
N ILE A 227 0.64 -18.31 10.37
CA ILE A 227 -0.29 -19.03 11.25
C ILE A 227 0.40 -20.27 11.84
N ASP A 228 1.08 -21.06 11.01
CA ASP A 228 1.79 -22.26 11.45
C ASP A 228 2.93 -21.93 12.44
N GLN A 229 3.61 -20.79 12.25
CA GLN A 229 4.61 -20.30 13.21
C GLN A 229 4.01 -19.94 14.57
N VAL A 230 2.80 -19.36 14.60
CA VAL A 230 2.12 -19.06 15.87
C VAL A 230 1.71 -20.34 16.59
N GLU A 231 1.16 -21.32 15.88
CA GLU A 231 0.76 -22.61 16.48
C GLU A 231 1.97 -23.36 17.08
N LYS A 232 3.15 -23.27 16.45
CA LYS A 232 4.38 -23.86 17.00
C LYS A 232 4.90 -23.17 18.26
N MET A 233 4.52 -21.92 18.51
CA MET A 233 4.92 -21.19 19.73
C MET A 233 4.04 -21.53 20.95
N GLU A 234 2.94 -22.26 20.76
CA GLU A 234 2.07 -22.73 21.85
C GLU A 234 2.59 -24.00 22.56
N VAL A 235 3.61 -24.67 22.01
CA VAL A 235 4.16 -25.94 22.52
C VAL A 235 5.32 -25.72 23.48
#